data_AF-A0A958GAR0-F1
#
_entry.id   AF-A0A958GAR0-F1
#
_cell.length_a   1.000
_cell.length_b   1.000
_cell.length_c   1.000
_cell.angle_alpha   90.00
_cell.angle_beta   90.00
_cell.angle_gamma   90.00
#
_symmetry.space_group_name_H-M   'P 1'
#
loop_
_entity.id
_entity.type
_entity.pdbx_description
1 polymer ?
#
loop_
_entity_poly.entity_id
_entity_poly.type
_entity_poly.pdbx_seq_one_letter_code
_entity_poly.pdbx_strand_id
1 'polypeptide(L)'
;GRDKSAGLAEMKTAGASETALKTAEAQYQEKIDQINAEITRFFVEHPLRGKVGAFEGGGYAGSGLYRPTLNSVMHKFMDDEKTFYPVNSEGIIQVINYYSE
;
A
#
# COMPACT_ATOMS: atom_id res chain seq x y z
N GLY A 1 -10.24 4.43 2.28
CA GLY A 1 -10.22 4.01 3.70
C GLY A 1 -10.90 5.03 4.60
N ARG A 2 -10.20 6.11 4.96
CA ARG A 2 -10.71 7.18 5.83
C ARG A 2 -11.96 7.88 5.28
N ASP A 3 -11.97 8.18 4.00
CA ASP A 3 -13.09 8.89 3.35
C ASP A 3 -14.35 8.01 3.26
N LYS A 4 -14.20 6.68 3.07
CA LYS A 4 -15.30 5.71 3.14
C LYS A 4 -15.95 5.75 4.53
N SER A 5 -15.14 5.65 5.59
CA SER A 5 -15.66 5.67 6.97
C SER A 5 -16.34 7.00 7.33
N ALA A 6 -15.76 8.13 6.92
CA ALA A 6 -16.35 9.45 7.17
C ALA A 6 -17.66 9.62 6.41
N GLY A 7 -17.69 9.30 5.10
CA GLY A 7 -18.90 9.43 4.28
C GLY A 7 -20.05 8.54 4.75
N LEU A 8 -19.77 7.29 5.14
CA LEU A 8 -20.80 6.41 5.70
C LEU A 8 -21.29 6.88 7.07
N ALA A 9 -20.41 7.45 7.91
CA ALA A 9 -20.80 8.02 9.20
C ALA A 9 -21.73 9.25 9.00
N GLU A 10 -21.40 10.14 8.06
CA GLU A 10 -22.23 11.29 7.70
C GLU A 10 -23.61 10.86 7.21
N MET A 11 -23.68 9.90 6.29
CA MET A 11 -24.95 9.35 5.79
C MET A 11 -25.79 8.74 6.93
N LYS A 12 -25.16 8.05 7.86
CA LYS A 12 -25.85 7.48 9.03
C LYS A 12 -26.38 8.57 9.95
N THR A 13 -25.61 9.63 10.21
CA THR A 13 -26.08 10.78 11.01
C THR A 13 -27.20 11.56 10.34
N ALA A 14 -27.23 11.59 9.01
CA ALA A 14 -28.29 12.21 8.21
C ALA A 14 -29.58 11.36 8.13
N GLY A 15 -29.63 10.21 8.80
CA GLY A 15 -30.81 9.34 8.83
C GLY A 15 -31.03 8.53 7.54
N ALA A 16 -29.96 8.27 6.77
CA ALA A 16 -30.06 7.44 5.58
C ALA A 16 -30.61 6.04 5.90
N SER A 17 -31.39 5.48 4.98
CA SER A 17 -31.94 4.13 5.11
C SER A 17 -30.84 3.07 5.07
N GLU A 18 -31.11 1.90 5.66
CA GLU A 18 -30.16 0.78 5.65
C GLU A 18 -29.78 0.37 4.22
N THR A 19 -30.74 0.41 3.28
CA THR A 19 -30.50 0.14 1.87
C THR A 19 -29.55 1.16 1.25
N ALA A 20 -29.73 2.46 1.53
CA ALA A 20 -28.85 3.50 1.02
C ALA A 20 -27.42 3.38 1.56
N LEU A 21 -27.26 3.01 2.83
CA LEU A 21 -25.95 2.76 3.43
C LEU A 21 -25.26 1.55 2.79
N LYS A 22 -25.97 0.45 2.55
CA LYS A 22 -25.42 -0.72 1.85
C LYS A 22 -25.01 -0.41 0.42
N THR A 23 -25.82 0.35 -0.32
CA THR A 23 -25.48 0.78 -1.68
C THR A 23 -24.23 1.65 -1.69
N ALA A 24 -24.14 2.63 -0.77
CA ALA A 24 -22.95 3.47 -0.67
C ALA A 24 -21.70 2.66 -0.30
N GLU A 25 -21.82 1.72 0.64
CA GLU A 25 -20.72 0.84 1.01
C GLU A 25 -20.21 0.02 -0.18
N ALA A 26 -21.12 -0.57 -0.96
CA ALA A 26 -20.77 -1.32 -2.16
C ALA A 26 -20.07 -0.45 -3.20
N GLN A 27 -20.57 0.77 -3.43
CA GLN A 27 -19.94 1.73 -4.36
C GLN A 27 -18.54 2.15 -3.91
N TYR A 28 -18.34 2.38 -2.61
CA TYR A 28 -17.01 2.65 -2.07
C TYR A 28 -16.08 1.45 -2.25
N GLN A 29 -16.59 0.24 -2.02
CA GLN A 29 -15.79 -0.97 -2.17
C GLN A 29 -15.36 -1.17 -3.62
N GLU A 30 -16.28 -1.03 -4.56
CA GLU A 30 -15.99 -1.11 -6.00
C GLU A 30 -14.89 -0.12 -6.42
N LYS A 31 -14.98 1.14 -5.96
CA LYS A 31 -13.95 2.14 -6.24
C LYS A 31 -12.59 1.78 -5.63
N ILE A 32 -12.59 1.25 -4.40
CA ILE A 32 -11.35 0.78 -3.75
C ILE A 32 -10.73 -0.34 -4.58
N ASP A 33 -11.53 -1.29 -5.03
CA ASP A 33 -11.06 -2.44 -5.81
C ASP A 33 -10.49 -1.99 -7.15
N GLN A 34 -11.14 -1.03 -7.83
CA GLN A 34 -10.64 -0.42 -9.07
C GLN A 34 -9.28 0.28 -8.87
N ILE A 35 -9.16 1.12 -7.83
CA ILE A 35 -7.91 1.82 -7.50
C ILE A 35 -6.81 0.83 -7.16
N ASN A 36 -7.10 -0.20 -6.37
CA ASN A 36 -6.14 -1.23 -6.00
C ASN A 36 -5.66 -2.02 -7.23
N ALA A 37 -6.55 -2.30 -8.18
CA ALA A 37 -6.19 -2.96 -9.44
C ALA A 37 -5.25 -2.07 -10.28
N GLU A 38 -5.50 -0.77 -10.36
CA GLU A 38 -4.64 0.18 -11.06
C GLU A 38 -3.26 0.31 -10.42
N ILE A 39 -3.20 0.43 -9.09
CA ILE A 39 -1.95 0.49 -8.32
C ILE A 39 -1.15 -0.80 -8.53
N THR A 40 -1.80 -1.96 -8.39
CA THR A 40 -1.16 -3.26 -8.61
C THR A 40 -0.59 -3.35 -10.01
N ARG A 41 -1.37 -3.00 -11.05
CA ARG A 41 -0.91 -3.00 -12.43
C ARG A 41 0.32 -2.12 -12.61
N PHE A 42 0.30 -0.91 -12.07
CA PHE A 42 1.45 0.00 -12.13
C PHE A 42 2.72 -0.67 -11.57
N PHE A 43 2.68 -1.21 -10.35
CA PHE A 43 3.87 -1.78 -9.73
C PHE A 43 4.33 -3.09 -10.36
N VAL A 44 3.41 -3.94 -10.82
CA VAL A 44 3.71 -5.22 -11.48
C VAL A 44 4.37 -5.02 -12.84
N GLU A 45 3.86 -4.07 -13.63
CA GLU A 45 4.31 -3.81 -15.00
C GLU A 45 5.45 -2.78 -15.09
N HIS A 46 5.78 -2.09 -13.98
CA HIS A 46 6.79 -1.05 -14.01
C HIS A 46 8.17 -1.59 -14.43
N PRO A 47 8.87 -0.96 -15.40
CA PRO A 47 10.21 -1.39 -15.84
C PRO A 47 11.28 -1.44 -14.75
N LEU A 48 11.09 -0.64 -13.69
CA LEU A 48 11.97 -0.58 -12.52
C LEU A 48 11.59 -1.54 -11.39
N ARG A 49 10.60 -2.43 -11.59
CA ARG A 49 10.22 -3.43 -10.60
C ARG A 49 11.42 -4.29 -10.22
N GLY A 50 11.67 -4.41 -8.92
CA GLY A 50 12.80 -5.15 -8.36
C GLY A 50 14.19 -4.59 -8.67
N LYS A 51 14.29 -3.41 -9.28
CA LYS A 51 15.55 -2.70 -9.45
C LYS A 51 15.87 -1.90 -8.19
N VAL A 52 17.17 -1.87 -7.86
CA VAL A 52 17.70 -1.07 -6.76
C VAL A 52 17.93 0.36 -7.25
N GLY A 53 17.48 1.34 -6.47
CA GLY A 53 17.63 2.77 -6.74
C GLY A 53 17.29 3.62 -5.52
N ALA A 54 17.15 4.93 -5.72
CA ALA A 54 16.70 5.87 -4.68
C ALA A 54 15.32 6.41 -5.06
N PHE A 55 14.27 5.75 -4.58
CA PHE A 55 12.88 6.13 -4.87
C PHE A 55 12.37 7.02 -3.75
N GLU A 56 11.94 8.24 -4.06
CA GLU A 56 11.42 9.18 -3.05
C GLU A 56 10.11 8.68 -2.45
N GLY A 57 9.97 8.87 -1.14
CA GLY A 57 8.86 8.40 -0.33
C GLY A 57 9.23 7.17 0.49
N GLY A 58 9.07 7.25 1.80
CA GLY A 58 9.43 6.20 2.74
C GLY A 58 9.26 6.68 4.18
N GLY A 59 9.24 5.76 5.15
CA GLY A 59 9.17 6.13 6.58
C GLY A 59 7.97 7.01 6.93
N TYR A 60 6.81 6.76 6.32
CA TYR A 60 5.58 7.56 6.47
C TYR A 60 5.66 9.01 5.93
N ALA A 61 6.75 9.38 5.25
CA ALA A 61 6.91 10.65 4.57
C ALA A 61 6.77 10.50 3.05
N GLY A 62 6.07 11.43 2.41
CA GLY A 62 5.90 11.47 0.95
C GLY A 62 7.11 12.05 0.21
N SER A 63 7.98 12.79 0.91
CA SER A 63 9.16 13.44 0.34
C SER A 63 10.30 13.51 1.36
N GLY A 64 11.52 13.75 0.87
CA GLY A 64 12.72 13.91 1.71
C GLY A 64 13.28 12.63 2.34
N LEU A 65 12.57 11.51 2.25
CA LEU A 65 13.05 10.16 2.56
C LEU A 65 13.02 9.29 1.31
N TYR A 66 13.92 8.32 1.23
CA TYR A 66 14.07 7.44 0.07
C TYR A 66 14.02 5.97 0.48
N ARG A 67 13.45 5.15 -0.39
CA ARG A 67 13.40 3.69 -0.28
C ARG A 67 14.21 3.05 -1.41
N PRO A 68 14.76 1.83 -1.20
CA PRO A 68 15.70 1.21 -2.14
C PRO A 68 15.04 0.60 -3.37
N THR A 69 13.74 0.34 -3.34
CA THR A 69 12.98 -0.30 -4.41
C THR A 69 11.63 0.38 -4.59
N LEU A 70 11.00 0.20 -5.75
CA LEU A 70 9.66 0.75 -5.97
C LEU A 70 8.63 0.22 -4.97
N ASN A 71 8.71 -1.08 -4.69
CA ASN A 71 7.82 -1.84 -3.84
C ASN A 71 8.60 -2.99 -3.19
N SER A 72 8.33 -3.29 -1.91
CA SER A 72 8.83 -4.47 -1.21
C SER A 72 7.94 -4.75 -0.01
N VAL A 73 8.12 -5.90 0.66
CA VAL A 73 7.43 -6.21 1.93
C VAL A 73 7.53 -5.08 2.97
N MET A 74 8.65 -4.35 2.98
CA MET A 74 8.90 -3.27 3.95
C MET A 74 8.20 -1.95 3.61
N HIS A 75 7.77 -1.76 2.37
CA HIS A 75 7.13 -0.53 1.87
C HIS A 75 6.13 -0.87 0.76
N LYS A 76 5.20 -1.78 1.08
CA LYS A 76 4.28 -2.33 0.10
C LYS A 76 3.18 -1.32 -0.28
N PHE A 77 2.91 -1.22 -1.57
CA PHE A 77 1.82 -0.45 -2.15
C PHE A 77 0.76 -1.34 -2.83
N MET A 78 1.08 -2.62 -3.05
CA MET A 78 0.16 -3.66 -3.51
C MET A 78 0.08 -4.79 -2.46
N ASP A 79 -1.09 -5.39 -2.32
CA ASP A 79 -1.38 -6.33 -1.23
C ASP A 79 -0.62 -7.65 -1.32
N ASP A 80 -0.22 -8.07 -2.52
CA ASP A 80 0.37 -9.37 -2.83
C ASP A 80 1.91 -9.37 -2.83
N GLU A 81 2.57 -8.26 -2.52
CA GLU A 81 4.03 -8.21 -2.43
C GLU A 81 4.56 -9.03 -1.25
N LYS A 82 5.45 -9.97 -1.56
CA LYS A 82 6.06 -10.91 -0.60
C LYS A 82 7.59 -10.93 -0.67
N THR A 83 8.18 -10.09 -1.51
CA THR A 83 9.62 -10.02 -1.76
C THR A 83 10.25 -8.89 -0.95
N PHE A 84 11.32 -9.19 -0.22
CA PHE A 84 12.11 -8.17 0.47
C PHE A 84 12.97 -7.35 -0.51
N TYR A 85 13.40 -7.93 -1.62
CA TYR A 85 14.37 -7.36 -2.56
C TYR A 85 15.78 -7.12 -1.95
N PRO A 86 16.83 -6.95 -2.79
CA PRO A 86 18.22 -7.11 -2.35
C PRO A 86 18.62 -6.30 -1.12
N VAL A 87 18.25 -5.02 -1.04
CA VAL A 87 18.67 -4.14 0.06
C VAL A 87 18.03 -4.54 1.39
N ASN A 88 16.73 -4.86 1.41
CA ASN A 88 16.09 -5.32 2.65
C ASN A 88 16.58 -6.72 3.04
N SER A 89 16.78 -7.61 2.05
CA SER A 89 17.35 -8.94 2.30
C SER A 89 18.75 -8.87 2.91
N GLU A 90 19.62 -8.01 2.37
CA GLU A 90 20.97 -7.81 2.90
C GLU A 90 20.94 -7.27 4.33
N GLY A 91 20.08 -6.28 4.62
CA GLY A 91 19.91 -5.79 5.98
C GLY A 91 19.43 -6.87 6.97
N ILE A 92 18.53 -7.76 6.55
CA ILE A 92 18.08 -8.90 7.38
C ILE A 92 19.23 -9.89 7.61
N ILE A 93 20.00 -10.22 6.57
CA ILE A 93 21.17 -11.13 6.68
C ILE A 93 22.20 -10.57 7.66
N GLN A 94 22.51 -9.26 7.58
CA GLN A 94 23.44 -8.61 8.51
C GLN A 94 22.99 -8.75 9.97
N VAL A 95 21.68 -8.58 10.23
CA VAL A 95 21.12 -8.76 11.57
C VAL A 95 21.21 -10.21 12.02
N ILE A 96 20.88 -11.18 11.15
CA ILE A 96 20.99 -12.61 11.46
C ILE A 96 22.44 -12.94 11.85
N ASN A 97 23.40 -12.59 11.00
CA ASN A 97 24.81 -12.89 11.22
C ASN A 97 25.31 -12.28 12.53
N TYR A 98 24.95 -11.04 12.84
CA TYR A 98 25.33 -10.38 14.09
C TYR A 98 24.89 -11.16 15.35
N TYR A 99 23.78 -11.90 15.28
CA TYR A 99 23.27 -12.69 16.40
C TYR A 99 23.65 -14.17 16.34
N SER A 100 24.20 -14.67 15.23
CA SER A 100 24.48 -16.09 15.01
C SER A 100 25.96 -16.44 14.77
N GLU A 101 26.79 -15.47 14.42
CA GLU A 101 28.24 -15.59 14.19
C GLU A 101 29.03 -14.75 15.20
#